data_AF-A0A356GEE0-F1
#
_entry.id   AF-A0A356GEE0-F1
#
_cell.length_a   1.000
_cell.length_b   1.000
_cell.length_c   1.000
_cell.angle_alpha   90.00
_cell.angle_beta   90.00
_cell.angle_gamma   90.00
#
_symmetry.space_group_name_H-M   'P 1'
#
loop_
_entity.id
_entity.type
_entity.pdbx_description
1 polymer ?
#
loop_
_entity_poly.entity_id
_entity_poly.type
_entity_poly.pdbx_seq_one_letter_code
_entity_poly.pdbx_strand_id
1 'polypeptide(L)'
;MKGKNIVEKYFHQKDFSIAEIIVLILAVASAIVAIFIQGGGPIGLPALLVCICAFSIIHSKKIKDDEIEQIIKKIKEDNQIPDSDYTIEGYELKNTAVRKRKDGKLISPDYYVTEIRTSTDGSMIFNVYAINLIDSSVEMTSHSVSGSGKVTLVEETVKTSKGPAKMSYLRLDESCTIPVTLNDYKSSQLIESICN
;
A
#
# COMPACT_ATOMS: atom_id res chain seq x y z
N MET A 1 4.02 4.75 -19.85
CA MET A 1 2.57 5.10 -20.02
C MET A 1 1.59 4.01 -19.59
N LYS A 2 1.83 2.70 -19.77
CA LYS A 2 0.90 1.65 -19.28
C LYS A 2 0.84 1.52 -17.74
N GLY A 3 1.97 1.66 -17.04
CA GLY A 3 2.05 1.53 -15.57
C GLY A 3 1.25 2.59 -14.79
N LYS A 4 1.36 3.86 -15.19
CA LYS A 4 0.63 5.00 -14.60
C LYS A 4 -0.88 4.74 -14.45
N ASN A 5 -1.50 4.20 -15.51
CA ASN A 5 -2.93 3.90 -15.52
C ASN A 5 -3.30 2.71 -14.61
N ILE A 6 -2.40 1.75 -14.42
CA ILE A 6 -2.62 0.57 -13.55
C ILE A 6 -2.61 1.02 -12.09
N VAL A 7 -1.60 1.78 -11.68
CA VAL A 7 -1.47 2.23 -10.28
C VAL A 7 -2.67 3.09 -9.86
N GLU A 8 -3.05 4.07 -10.69
CA GLU A 8 -4.20 4.91 -10.42
C GLU A 8 -5.50 4.09 -10.29
N LYS A 9 -5.73 3.13 -11.22
CA LYS A 9 -6.86 2.21 -11.13
C LYS A 9 -6.82 1.36 -9.87
N TYR A 10 -5.65 0.93 -9.43
CA TYR A 10 -5.51 0.11 -8.24
C TYR A 10 -5.91 0.86 -6.96
N PHE A 11 -5.55 2.14 -6.82
CA PHE A 11 -5.95 2.93 -5.64
C PHE A 11 -7.42 3.36 -5.66
N HIS A 12 -8.02 3.48 -6.85
CA HIS A 12 -9.42 3.88 -7.01
C HIS A 12 -10.42 2.72 -7.22
N GLN A 13 -9.94 1.49 -7.48
CA GLN A 13 -10.84 0.34 -7.66
C GLN A 13 -11.57 0.02 -6.35
N LYS A 14 -12.88 -0.20 -6.45
CA LYS A 14 -13.73 -0.57 -5.31
C LYS A 14 -13.46 -2.00 -4.87
N ASP A 15 -13.64 -2.23 -3.56
CA ASP A 15 -13.52 -3.57 -2.96
C ASP A 15 -14.54 -4.55 -3.57
N PHE A 16 -15.76 -4.07 -3.83
CA PHE A 16 -16.76 -4.72 -4.68
C PHE A 16 -17.23 -3.78 -5.78
N SER A 17 -17.17 -4.24 -7.02
CA SER A 17 -17.78 -3.58 -8.16
C SER A 17 -19.30 -3.76 -8.13
N ILE A 18 -20.02 -2.84 -8.76
CA ILE A 18 -21.48 -2.94 -8.90
C ILE A 18 -21.87 -4.26 -9.59
N ALA A 19 -21.07 -4.69 -10.57
CA ALA A 19 -21.28 -5.97 -11.26
C ALA A 19 -21.14 -7.17 -10.31
N GLU A 20 -20.12 -7.20 -9.45
CA GLU A 20 -19.97 -8.26 -8.43
C GLU A 20 -21.14 -8.29 -7.46
N ILE A 21 -21.63 -7.12 -7.03
CA ILE A 21 -22.79 -7.02 -6.13
C ILE A 21 -24.05 -7.59 -6.81
N ILE A 22 -24.31 -7.20 -8.06
CA ILE A 22 -25.45 -7.71 -8.83
C ILE A 22 -25.36 -9.24 -8.99
N VAL A 23 -24.19 -9.74 -9.38
CA VAL A 23 -23.98 -11.19 -9.55
C VAL A 23 -24.14 -11.95 -8.24
N LEU A 24 -23.71 -11.37 -7.11
CA LEU A 24 -23.87 -11.98 -5.80
C LEU A 24 -25.35 -12.03 -5.38
N ILE A 25 -26.12 -10.97 -5.64
CA ILE A 25 -27.57 -10.97 -5.42
C ILE A 25 -28.25 -12.04 -6.28
N LEU A 26 -27.89 -12.14 -7.56
CA LEU A 26 -28.43 -13.16 -8.47
C LEU A 26 -28.05 -14.58 -8.04
N ALA A 27 -26.84 -14.78 -7.52
CA ALA A 27 -26.41 -16.06 -6.96
C ALA A 27 -27.28 -16.45 -5.76
N VAL A 28 -27.51 -15.52 -4.82
CA VAL A 28 -28.37 -15.74 -3.65
C VAL A 28 -29.80 -16.07 -4.09
N ALA A 29 -30.37 -15.32 -5.03
CA ALA A 29 -31.71 -15.60 -5.56
C ALA A 29 -31.79 -16.98 -6.23
N SER A 30 -30.77 -17.35 -7.01
CA SER A 30 -30.68 -18.66 -7.69
C SER A 30 -30.59 -19.82 -6.68
N ALA A 31 -29.84 -19.64 -5.59
CA ALA A 31 -29.75 -20.61 -4.51
C ALA A 31 -31.09 -20.80 -3.79
N ILE A 32 -31.83 -19.70 -3.54
CA ILE A 32 -33.18 -19.77 -2.94
C ILE A 32 -34.13 -20.56 -3.85
N VAL A 33 -34.13 -20.27 -5.17
CA VAL A 33 -34.95 -21.00 -6.15
C VAL A 33 -34.59 -22.49 -6.19
N ALA A 34 -33.30 -22.82 -6.14
CA ALA A 34 -32.84 -24.20 -6.19
C ALA A 34 -33.29 -25.03 -4.98
N ILE A 35 -33.33 -24.42 -3.78
CA ILE A 35 -33.55 -25.11 -2.51
C ILE A 35 -35.03 -25.10 -2.09
N PHE A 36 -35.72 -23.97 -2.25
CA PHE A 36 -37.03 -23.74 -1.63
C PHE A 36 -38.22 -23.81 -2.59
N ILE A 37 -37.98 -23.82 -3.92
CA ILE A 37 -39.05 -23.93 -4.91
C ILE A 37 -39.12 -25.36 -5.43
N GLN A 38 -40.29 -25.98 -5.32
CA GLN A 38 -40.53 -27.33 -5.83
C GLN A 38 -40.29 -27.37 -7.35
N GLY A 39 -39.36 -28.22 -7.80
CA GLY A 39 -38.93 -28.26 -9.21
C GLY A 39 -37.97 -27.13 -9.63
N GLY A 40 -37.51 -26.29 -8.69
CA GLY A 40 -36.60 -25.18 -8.95
C GLY A 40 -35.14 -25.60 -9.16
N GLY A 41 -34.72 -26.79 -8.70
CA GLY A 41 -33.36 -27.30 -8.83
C GLY A 41 -32.77 -27.26 -10.26
N PRO A 42 -33.46 -27.78 -11.29
CA PRO A 42 -33.01 -27.77 -12.68
C PRO A 42 -32.75 -26.37 -13.27
N ILE A 43 -33.32 -25.32 -12.69
CA ILE A 43 -33.16 -23.92 -13.14
C ILE A 43 -32.18 -23.17 -12.23
N GLY A 44 -32.37 -23.29 -10.91
CA GLY A 44 -31.59 -22.59 -9.90
C GLY A 44 -30.13 -23.04 -9.82
N LEU A 45 -29.84 -24.34 -9.97
CA LEU A 45 -28.46 -24.85 -9.91
C LEU A 45 -27.60 -24.38 -11.09
N PRO A 46 -28.05 -24.49 -12.37
CA PRO A 46 -27.28 -23.94 -13.48
C PRO A 46 -27.10 -22.42 -13.40
N ALA A 47 -28.15 -21.69 -13.00
CA ALA A 47 -28.06 -20.23 -12.83
C ALA A 47 -27.04 -19.84 -11.75
N LEU A 48 -27.00 -20.58 -10.63
CA LEU A 48 -26.01 -20.38 -9.58
C LEU A 48 -24.59 -20.61 -10.09
N LEU A 49 -24.35 -21.70 -10.84
CA LEU A 49 -23.04 -21.98 -11.44
C LEU A 49 -22.59 -20.85 -12.39
N VAL A 50 -23.49 -20.36 -13.24
CA VAL A 50 -23.20 -19.22 -14.13
C VAL A 50 -22.83 -17.98 -13.32
N CYS A 51 -23.53 -17.69 -12.22
CA CYS A 51 -23.21 -16.56 -11.36
C CYS A 51 -21.83 -16.71 -10.71
N ILE A 52 -21.47 -17.90 -10.23
CA ILE A 52 -20.14 -18.17 -9.63
C ILE A 52 -19.02 -17.98 -10.66
N CYS A 53 -19.22 -18.48 -11.89
CA CYS A 53 -18.27 -18.30 -12.99
C CYS A 53 -18.12 -16.82 -13.36
N ALA A 54 -19.24 -16.10 -13.51
CA ALA A 54 -19.25 -14.68 -13.81
C ALA A 54 -18.54 -13.86 -12.72
N PHE A 55 -18.81 -14.17 -11.44
CA PHE A 55 -18.14 -13.54 -10.31
C PHE A 55 -16.63 -13.76 -10.36
N SER A 56 -16.19 -15.01 -10.58
CA SER A 56 -14.77 -15.35 -10.69
C SER A 56 -14.07 -14.57 -11.81
N ILE A 57 -14.70 -14.45 -12.97
CA ILE A 57 -14.16 -13.69 -14.11
C ILE A 57 -14.07 -12.19 -13.78
N ILE A 58 -15.11 -11.61 -13.19
CA ILE A 58 -15.10 -10.18 -12.85
C ILE A 58 -14.05 -9.90 -11.77
N HIS A 59 -13.99 -10.74 -10.74
CA HIS A 59 -13.05 -10.59 -9.63
C HIS A 59 -11.59 -10.74 -10.08
N SER A 60 -11.31 -11.69 -10.98
CA SER A 60 -9.96 -11.92 -11.51
C SER A 60 -9.41 -10.79 -12.37
N LYS A 61 -10.26 -9.89 -12.88
CA LYS A 61 -9.83 -8.69 -13.61
C LYS A 61 -9.35 -7.55 -12.71
N LYS A 62 -9.50 -7.67 -11.39
CA LYS A 62 -8.99 -6.67 -10.46
C LYS A 62 -7.47 -6.71 -10.41
N ILE A 63 -6.88 -5.53 -10.28
CA ILE A 63 -5.43 -5.38 -10.17
C ILE A 63 -5.02 -5.93 -8.80
N LYS A 64 -4.07 -6.86 -8.81
CA LYS A 64 -3.57 -7.55 -7.62
C LYS A 64 -2.49 -6.73 -6.91
N ASP A 65 -2.31 -7.01 -5.63
CA ASP A 65 -1.26 -6.39 -4.82
C ASP A 65 0.13 -6.70 -5.40
N ASP A 66 0.36 -7.94 -5.85
CA ASP A 66 1.62 -8.38 -6.48
C ASP A 66 1.98 -7.57 -7.74
N GLU A 67 0.99 -7.11 -8.50
CA GLU A 67 1.23 -6.26 -9.68
C GLU A 67 1.79 -4.89 -9.27
N ILE A 68 1.31 -4.35 -8.14
CA ILE A 68 1.82 -3.08 -7.60
C ILE A 68 3.22 -3.26 -7.01
N GLU A 69 3.48 -4.39 -6.34
CA GLU A 69 4.82 -4.70 -5.84
C GLU A 69 5.84 -4.83 -6.97
N GLN A 70 5.47 -5.44 -8.10
CA GLN A 70 6.31 -5.48 -9.29
C GLN A 70 6.59 -4.09 -9.86
N ILE A 71 5.61 -3.17 -9.83
CA ILE A 71 5.80 -1.79 -10.25
C ILE A 71 6.74 -1.05 -9.30
N ILE A 72 6.57 -1.17 -7.99
CA ILE A 72 7.46 -0.57 -6.98
C ILE A 72 8.89 -1.06 -7.19
N LYS A 73 9.06 -2.39 -7.31
CA LYS A 73 10.36 -3.01 -7.55
C LYS A 73 11.02 -2.47 -8.82
N LYS A 74 10.27 -2.38 -9.90
CA LYS A 74 10.76 -1.82 -11.16
C LYS A 74 11.16 -0.35 -11.03
N ILE A 75 10.39 0.48 -10.33
CA ILE A 75 10.75 1.89 -10.08
C ILE A 75 12.05 1.97 -9.27
N LYS A 76 12.21 1.14 -8.22
CA LYS A 76 13.46 1.06 -7.45
C LYS A 76 14.65 0.67 -8.33
N GLU A 77 14.49 -0.36 -9.18
CA GLU A 77 15.52 -0.83 -10.11
C GLU A 77 15.89 0.24 -11.16
N ASP A 78 14.90 0.82 -11.83
CA ASP A 78 15.08 1.81 -12.89
C ASP A 78 15.78 3.09 -12.36
N ASN A 79 15.57 3.44 -11.08
CA ASN A 79 16.15 4.62 -10.43
C ASN A 79 17.34 4.31 -9.50
N GLN A 80 17.81 3.05 -9.48
CA GLN A 80 18.93 2.60 -8.63
C GLN A 80 18.74 2.94 -7.14
N ILE A 81 17.50 2.87 -6.65
CA ILE A 81 17.17 3.15 -5.25
C ILE A 81 17.75 2.01 -4.39
N PRO A 82 18.55 2.32 -3.35
CA PRO A 82 19.13 1.31 -2.48
C PRO A 82 18.06 0.42 -1.82
N ASP A 83 18.40 -0.86 -1.68
CA ASP A 83 17.63 -1.82 -0.91
C ASP A 83 18.62 -2.57 -0.02
N SER A 84 18.80 -2.07 1.21
CA SER A 84 19.81 -2.55 2.15
C SER A 84 19.25 -2.65 3.56
N ASP A 85 19.99 -3.29 4.47
CA ASP A 85 19.61 -3.37 5.89
C ASP A 85 19.57 -1.99 6.59
N TYR A 86 20.09 -0.94 5.94
CA TYR A 86 20.03 0.45 6.41
C TYR A 86 18.95 1.29 5.71
N THR A 87 17.97 0.61 5.10
CA THR A 87 16.82 1.28 4.47
C THR A 87 15.56 1.11 5.27
N ILE A 88 14.74 2.17 5.31
CA ILE A 88 13.42 2.18 5.92
C ILE A 88 12.41 2.56 4.86
N GLU A 89 11.27 1.88 4.85
CA GLU A 89 10.21 2.14 3.89
C GLU A 89 8.95 2.69 4.57
N GLY A 90 8.22 3.56 3.87
CA GLY A 90 7.11 4.33 4.41
C GLY A 90 6.04 4.60 3.37
N TYR A 91 4.78 4.69 3.80
CA TYR A 91 3.70 5.23 2.98
C TYR A 91 3.17 6.49 3.66
N GLU A 92 3.09 7.58 2.91
CA GLU A 92 2.37 8.77 3.36
C GLU A 92 0.87 8.52 3.21
N LEU A 93 0.10 8.49 4.31
CA LEU A 93 -1.34 8.21 4.27
C LEU A 93 -2.20 9.47 4.40
N LYS A 94 -1.59 10.60 4.80
CA LYS A 94 -2.25 11.87 5.02
C LYS A 94 -2.62 12.50 3.68
N ASN A 95 -3.88 12.92 3.56
CA ASN A 95 -4.40 13.65 2.39
C ASN A 95 -4.21 12.94 1.03
N THR A 96 -3.98 11.63 1.01
CA THR A 96 -3.78 10.87 -0.23
C THR A 96 -4.78 9.72 -0.36
N ALA A 97 -4.78 9.06 -1.53
CA ALA A 97 -5.59 7.88 -1.76
C ALA A 97 -5.03 6.70 -0.95
N VAL A 98 -5.90 5.93 -0.29
CA VAL A 98 -5.49 4.81 0.55
C VAL A 98 -6.23 3.54 0.15
N ARG A 99 -5.48 2.44 0.07
CA ARG A 99 -6.03 1.11 -0.15
C ARG A 99 -5.53 0.14 0.92
N LYS A 100 -6.42 -0.77 1.34
CA LYS A 100 -6.08 -1.89 2.21
C LYS A 100 -5.70 -3.10 1.35
N ARG A 101 -4.48 -3.61 1.53
CA ARG A 101 -3.98 -4.85 0.91
C ARG A 101 -4.63 -6.08 1.54
N LYS A 102 -4.44 -7.24 0.90
CA LYS A 102 -4.89 -8.54 1.42
C LYS A 102 -4.31 -8.89 2.79
N ASP A 103 -3.07 -8.48 3.06
CA ASP A 103 -2.40 -8.65 4.36
C ASP A 103 -2.93 -7.69 5.44
N GLY A 104 -3.88 -6.82 5.09
CA GLY A 104 -4.51 -5.86 5.98
C GLY A 104 -3.77 -4.53 6.12
N LYS A 105 -2.60 -4.37 5.49
CA LYS A 105 -1.83 -3.12 5.54
C LYS A 105 -2.49 -2.05 4.68
N LEU A 106 -2.45 -0.81 5.17
CA LEU A 106 -2.84 0.36 4.39
C LEU A 106 -1.63 0.86 3.61
N ILE A 107 -1.84 1.11 2.33
CA ILE A 107 -0.83 1.68 1.43
C ILE A 107 -1.41 2.86 0.66
N SER A 108 -0.52 3.69 0.14
CA SER A 108 -0.84 4.87 -0.67
C SER A 108 0.07 4.96 -1.90
N PRO A 109 -0.27 5.85 -2.86
CA PRO A 109 0.61 6.18 -3.98
C PRO A 109 1.93 6.82 -3.57
N ASP A 110 1.96 7.52 -2.44
CA ASP A 110 3.12 8.29 -1.98
C ASP A 110 3.97 7.41 -1.07
N TYR A 111 5.01 6.84 -1.65
CA TYR A 111 5.86 5.81 -1.05
C TYR A 111 7.27 6.35 -0.88
N TYR A 112 7.89 6.05 0.26
CA TYR A 112 9.18 6.60 0.65
C TYR A 112 10.12 5.45 0.94
N VAL A 113 11.33 5.56 0.40
CA VAL A 113 12.47 4.72 0.79
C VAL A 113 13.53 5.66 1.34
N THR A 114 14.00 5.39 2.55
CA THR A 114 15.03 6.22 3.21
C THR A 114 16.24 5.36 3.49
N GLU A 115 17.36 5.70 2.86
CA GLU A 115 18.66 5.10 3.16
C GLU A 115 19.39 5.94 4.22
N ILE A 116 19.88 5.28 5.26
CA ILE A 116 20.58 5.91 6.35
C ILE A 116 22.05 5.53 6.28
N ARG A 117 22.94 6.53 6.30
CA ARG A 117 24.39 6.34 6.29
C ARG A 117 25.03 7.11 7.42
N THR A 118 26.03 6.52 8.06
CA THR A 118 26.87 7.22 9.04
C THR A 118 28.11 7.75 8.34
N SER A 119 28.32 9.06 8.44
CA SER A 119 29.50 9.74 7.92
C SER A 119 30.71 9.54 8.85
N THR A 120 31.92 9.79 8.34
CA THR A 120 33.19 9.64 9.07
C THR A 120 33.32 10.59 10.27
N ASP A 121 32.60 11.71 10.25
CA ASP A 121 32.51 12.68 11.34
C ASP A 121 31.43 12.33 12.38
N GLY A 122 30.75 11.19 12.21
CA GLY A 122 29.69 10.71 13.10
C GLY A 122 28.32 11.32 12.84
N SER A 123 28.13 12.14 11.80
CA SER A 123 26.79 12.59 11.41
C SER A 123 26.01 11.48 10.70
N MET A 124 24.69 11.45 10.89
CA MET A 124 23.80 10.56 10.16
C MET A 124 23.22 11.29 8.94
N ILE A 125 23.33 10.66 7.78
CA ILE A 125 22.82 11.16 6.50
C ILE A 125 21.61 10.31 6.11
N PHE A 126 20.48 10.98 5.88
CA PHE A 126 19.22 10.40 5.45
C PHE A 126 18.99 10.77 3.98
N ASN A 127 19.16 9.80 3.08
CA ASN A 127 18.79 9.95 1.68
C ASN A 127 17.36 9.45 1.51
N VAL A 128 16.43 10.39 1.35
CA VAL A 128 15.00 10.14 1.23
C VAL A 128 14.63 10.14 -0.24
N TYR A 129 14.12 9.00 -0.71
CA TYR A 129 13.58 8.83 -2.04
C TYR A 129 12.06 8.87 -1.94
N ALA A 130 11.46 10.02 -2.29
CA ALA A 130 10.03 10.21 -2.39
C ALA A 130 9.55 9.71 -3.76
N ILE A 131 8.73 8.67 -3.75
CA ILE A 131 8.25 7.98 -4.95
C ILE A 131 6.74 8.20 -5.04
N ASN A 132 6.29 8.86 -6.10
CA ASN A 132 4.87 8.86 -6.44
C ASN A 132 4.59 7.72 -7.42
N LEU A 133 3.87 6.69 -6.97
CA LEU A 133 3.61 5.49 -7.76
C LEU A 133 2.68 5.75 -8.94
N ILE A 134 1.78 6.74 -8.86
CA ILE A 134 0.86 7.09 -9.96
C ILE A 134 1.66 7.70 -11.11
N ASP A 135 2.47 8.71 -10.81
CA ASP A 135 3.27 9.42 -11.81
C ASP A 135 4.57 8.70 -12.16
N SER A 136 4.95 7.70 -11.37
CA SER A 136 6.25 7.01 -11.43
C SER A 136 7.42 7.99 -11.31
N SER A 137 7.23 9.10 -10.60
CA SER A 137 8.26 10.10 -10.33
C SER A 137 9.02 9.75 -9.05
N VAL A 138 10.32 10.04 -9.06
CA VAL A 138 11.20 9.87 -7.90
C VAL A 138 11.91 11.18 -7.66
N GLU A 139 11.82 11.69 -6.44
CA GLU A 139 12.58 12.84 -5.97
C GLU A 139 13.48 12.40 -4.82
N MET A 140 14.76 12.77 -4.87
CA MET A 140 15.72 12.44 -3.82
C MET A 140 16.14 13.69 -3.08
N THR A 141 15.97 13.67 -1.76
CA THR A 141 16.49 14.69 -0.85
C THR A 141 17.48 14.06 0.13
N SER A 142 18.48 14.83 0.54
CA SER A 142 19.48 14.37 1.51
C SER A 142 19.49 15.30 2.71
N HIS A 143 19.37 14.72 3.91
CA HIS A 143 19.32 15.44 5.16
C HIS A 143 20.42 14.93 6.08
N SER A 144 21.23 15.83 6.63
CA SER A 144 22.31 15.49 7.55
C SER A 144 21.94 15.92 8.97
N VAL A 145 21.96 14.98 9.90
CA VAL A 145 21.72 15.21 11.32
C VAL A 145 23.04 14.98 12.05
N SER A 146 23.51 15.97 12.81
CA SER A 146 24.71 15.82 13.63
C SER A 146 24.52 14.70 14.66
N GLY A 147 25.60 14.05 15.11
CA GLY A 147 25.50 13.00 16.14
C GLY A 147 24.90 13.47 17.49
N SER A 148 24.79 14.78 17.70
CA SER A 148 24.09 15.41 18.83
C SER A 148 22.63 15.80 18.52
N GLY A 149 22.23 15.80 17.25
CA GLY A 149 20.88 16.11 16.79
C GLY A 149 19.97 14.93 17.06
N LYS A 150 18.88 15.16 17.80
CA LYS A 150 17.99 14.08 18.23
C LYS A 150 16.96 13.78 17.13
N VAL A 151 17.10 12.63 16.48
CA VAL A 151 16.05 12.05 15.64
C VAL A 151 14.98 11.45 16.55
N THR A 152 13.71 11.75 16.28
CA THR A 152 12.60 11.25 17.11
C THR A 152 11.58 10.49 16.29
N LEU A 153 11.10 9.37 16.82
CA LEU A 153 9.95 8.66 16.29
C LEU A 153 8.67 9.31 16.84
N VAL A 154 7.79 9.74 15.95
CA VAL A 154 6.51 10.34 16.30
C VAL A 154 5.40 9.51 15.69
N GLU A 155 4.35 9.23 16.47
CA GLU A 155 3.14 8.59 15.97
C GLU A 155 1.99 9.61 15.90
N GLU A 156 1.28 9.60 14.79
CA GLU A 156 0.08 10.43 14.60
C GLU A 156 -1.09 9.55 14.16
N THR A 157 -2.31 9.96 14.53
CA THR A 157 -3.53 9.36 13.99
C THR A 157 -4.02 10.20 12.82
N VAL A 158 -3.98 9.62 11.62
CA VAL A 158 -4.40 10.27 10.38
C VAL A 158 -5.77 9.78 9.95
N LYS A 159 -6.59 10.69 9.42
CA LYS A 159 -7.91 10.34 8.87
C LYS A 159 -7.74 9.94 7.40
N THR A 160 -8.09 8.70 7.07
CA THR A 160 -8.04 8.18 5.69
C THR A 160 -9.44 7.90 5.14
N SER A 161 -9.55 7.63 3.83
CA SER A 161 -10.80 7.17 3.21
C SER A 161 -11.29 5.80 3.72
N LYS A 162 -10.43 5.05 4.42
CA LYS A 162 -10.74 3.75 5.04
C LYS A 162 -10.92 3.84 6.56
N GLY A 163 -10.89 5.05 7.13
CA GLY A 163 -11.02 5.31 8.57
C GLY A 163 -9.74 5.87 9.20
N PRO A 164 -9.75 6.12 10.52
CA PRO A 164 -8.55 6.55 11.25
C PRO A 164 -7.46 5.47 11.19
N ALA A 165 -6.22 5.86 10.92
CA ALA A 165 -5.05 4.99 10.90
C ALA A 165 -3.94 5.60 11.74
N LYS A 166 -3.15 4.76 12.42
CA LYS A 166 -1.91 5.19 13.05
C LYS A 166 -0.80 5.21 12.01
N MET A 167 0.02 6.23 12.06
CA MET A 167 1.14 6.42 11.16
C MET A 167 2.35 6.91 11.95
N SER A 168 3.51 6.34 11.64
CA SER A 168 4.76 6.64 12.32
C SER A 168 5.65 7.47 11.40
N TYR A 169 6.37 8.43 11.98
CA TYR A 169 7.27 9.32 11.26
C TYR A 169 8.60 9.41 12.00
N LEU A 170 9.70 9.41 11.26
CA LEU A 170 10.98 9.92 11.75
C LEU A 170 11.02 11.42 11.56
N ARG A 171 11.14 12.15 12.67
CA ARG A 171 11.34 13.59 12.68
C ARG A 171 12.83 13.87 12.84
N LEU A 172 13.44 14.43 11.79
CA LEU A 172 14.86 14.80 11.77
C LEU A 172 15.08 16.21 12.34
N ASP A 173 14.17 17.13 12.04
CA ASP A 173 14.11 18.51 12.55
C ASP A 173 12.65 19.00 12.62
N GLU A 174 12.41 20.28 12.93
CA GLU A 174 11.05 20.84 13.02
C GLU A 174 10.28 20.85 11.68
N SER A 175 10.98 20.71 10.56
CA SER A 175 10.45 20.85 9.19
C SER A 175 10.45 19.55 8.38
N CYS A 176 11.23 18.55 8.78
CA CYS A 176 11.43 17.32 8.04
C CYS A 176 10.90 16.11 8.82
N THR A 177 9.79 15.55 8.32
CA THR A 177 9.21 14.30 8.78
C THR A 177 9.17 13.29 7.65
N ILE A 178 9.69 12.10 7.91
CA ILE A 178 9.78 11.00 6.95
C ILE A 178 8.80 9.91 7.41
N PRO A 179 7.82 9.50 6.59
CA PRO A 179 6.92 8.43 6.95
C PRO A 179 7.69 7.11 7.04
N VAL A 180 7.39 6.31 8.06
CA VAL A 180 8.04 5.01 8.28
C VAL A 180 7.04 3.93 8.65
N THR A 181 7.32 2.73 8.17
CA THR A 181 6.49 1.56 8.38
C THR A 181 7.18 0.62 9.35
N LEU A 182 6.64 0.48 10.57
CA LEU A 182 7.21 -0.36 11.64
C LEU A 182 6.75 -1.83 11.52
N ASN A 183 6.88 -2.42 10.33
CA ASN A 183 6.25 -3.71 10.04
C ASN A 183 7.21 -4.91 10.10
N ASP A 184 8.50 -4.67 10.21
CA ASP A 184 9.52 -5.71 10.27
C ASP A 184 10.56 -5.41 11.33
N TYR A 185 11.16 -6.48 11.87
CA TYR A 185 12.10 -6.40 12.98
C TYR A 185 13.32 -5.53 12.65
N LYS A 186 13.78 -5.53 11.40
CA LYS A 186 14.97 -4.78 10.99
C LYS A 186 14.72 -3.28 11.02
N SER A 187 13.63 -2.82 10.42
CA SER A 187 13.24 -1.40 10.48
C SER A 187 13.08 -0.91 11.92
N SER A 188 12.48 -1.74 12.80
CA SER A 188 12.33 -1.39 14.22
C SER A 188 13.67 -1.28 14.94
N GLN A 189 14.60 -2.21 14.73
CA GLN A 189 15.95 -2.15 15.32
C GLN A 189 16.75 -0.95 14.82
N LEU A 190 16.67 -0.67 13.53
CA LEU A 190 17.37 0.47 12.93
C LEU A 190 16.84 1.79 13.50
N ILE A 191 15.52 1.94 13.64
CA ILE A 191 14.91 3.12 14.26
C ILE A 191 15.28 3.25 15.73
N GLU A 192 15.27 2.14 16.48
CA GLU A 192 15.71 2.13 17.88
C GLU A 192 17.18 2.55 18.03
N SER A 193 18.04 2.13 17.10
CA SER A 193 19.46 2.54 17.06
C SER A 193 19.68 4.01 16.69
N ILE A 194 18.73 4.64 15.99
CA ILE A 194 18.85 6.05 15.53
C ILE A 194 18.24 7.00 16.55
N CYS A 195 17.21 6.56 17.27
CA CYS A 195 16.48 7.39 18.23
C CYS A 195 17.05 7.36 19.66
N ASN A 196 17.92 6.41 19.99
CA ASN A 196 18.58 6.27 21.30
C ASN A 196 20.05 6.65 21.24
#